data_AF-Q2HD73-F1
#
_entry.id   AF-Q2HD73-F1
#
_cell.length_a   1.000
_cell.length_b   1.000
_cell.length_c   1.000
_cell.angle_alpha   90.00
_cell.angle_beta   90.00
_cell.angle_gamma   90.00
#
_symmetry.space_group_name_H-M   'P 1'
#
loop_
_entity.id
_entity.type
_entity.pdbx_description
1 polymer ?
#
loop_
_entity_poly.entity_id
_entity_poly.type
_entity_poly.pdbx_seq_one_letter_code
_entity_poly.pdbx_strand_id
1 'polypeptide(L)'
;MASDMKYAGLPDLDTGPDVYETPELVDDQSTVPPTTLRSPSDNEYYSEEDDDAEISRARLDINGARSIFRPAGVDATGADFSDRITRKRKSYRTWTRRRRILPDGTEEIEEMIEEDDELNLARRIARLKREIEEAKAEYGKQKATLSQPKDEASAEDEFESLSKVLDEMSGLDLSLASRTIPAPAPTNLPPTNPEEKGPKEHTEGVSYTINHAASYEQTRALAKAADFDSRLLILEKALGIGSVAMPEFDANGLPRAIVPLVEHLRRQISTLSEASVPSLDTISRRVRALTQEAENLEKARRNAKTAHDALASTGAATTSEAIPAEDSEQTAKINALYGTLPTIENLSPLLPPLLDRLRSLRMIHADAAAASDTLDRLEKKQMEMAGEIQQWREGLEKVENAVRAGDARDCAPARSLLKLRNPRRGNFFPSTPQHPVMHIIYLVTMSPKPPPGHFNILYFAAAGSYTSKNVEALPAPLPLKKLFSTLEERYKGIQASVLDHSLITINLVYVDVDYEASGNAEEVVIVEGDEVAIIPPVSSG
;
A
#
# COMPACT_ATOMS: atom_id res chain seq x y z
N MET A 1 -8.69 45.39 7.27
CA MET A 1 -7.72 46.19 8.06
C MET A 1 -7.41 45.45 9.35
N ALA A 2 -6.49 44.49 9.27
CA ALA A 2 -5.86 43.90 10.43
C ALA A 2 -4.45 44.48 10.45
N SER A 3 -4.23 45.56 11.20
CA SER A 3 -2.88 46.02 11.48
C SER A 3 -2.16 44.91 12.23
N ASP A 4 -1.28 44.20 11.54
CA ASP A 4 -0.50 43.10 12.11
C ASP A 4 0.23 43.61 13.36
N MET A 5 -0.11 43.06 14.52
CA MET A 5 0.41 43.48 15.83
C MET A 5 1.95 43.46 15.88
N LYS A 6 2.59 42.73 14.96
CA LYS A 6 4.05 42.66 14.81
C LYS A 6 4.67 43.98 14.34
N TYR A 7 3.96 44.77 13.54
CA TYR A 7 4.51 45.96 12.88
C TYR A 7 4.06 47.27 13.54
N ALA A 8 3.00 47.27 14.34
CA ALA A 8 2.43 48.47 14.97
C ALA A 8 3.41 49.30 15.85
N GLY A 9 4.53 48.72 16.29
CA GLY A 9 5.54 49.41 17.09
C GLY A 9 6.67 50.08 16.30
N LEU A 10 6.71 49.92 14.97
CA LEU A 10 7.74 50.54 14.14
C LEU A 10 7.24 51.92 13.64
N PRO A 11 8.05 53.00 13.77
CA PRO A 11 7.76 54.25 13.09
C PRO A 11 7.95 54.09 11.57
N ASP A 12 7.15 54.79 10.77
CA ASP A 12 7.21 54.82 9.30
C ASP A 12 6.72 53.54 8.58
N LEU A 13 5.55 53.02 8.99
CA LEU A 13 4.82 52.00 8.22
C LEU A 13 3.80 52.65 7.28
N ASP A 14 3.86 52.25 6.01
CA ASP A 14 2.90 52.65 5.00
C ASP A 14 1.52 52.03 5.30
N THR A 15 0.51 52.90 5.45
CA THR A 15 -0.90 52.51 5.62
C THR A 15 -1.69 52.57 4.30
N GLY A 16 -1.01 52.75 3.18
CA GLY A 16 -1.60 52.68 1.85
C GLY A 16 -2.16 51.29 1.53
N PRO A 17 -2.91 51.14 0.43
CA PRO A 17 -3.33 49.84 -0.06
C PRO A 17 -2.13 48.94 -0.37
N ASP A 18 -2.19 47.69 0.10
CA ASP A 18 -1.11 46.69 -0.05
C ASP A 18 -0.77 46.39 -1.52
N VAL A 19 -1.74 46.54 -2.42
CA VAL A 19 -1.60 46.24 -3.85
C VAL A 19 -2.17 47.40 -4.66
N TYR A 20 -1.33 48.01 -5.49
CA TYR A 20 -1.75 48.98 -6.52
C TYR A 20 -1.81 48.26 -7.86
N GLU A 21 -2.95 47.67 -8.17
CA GLU A 21 -3.19 47.01 -9.45
C GLU A 21 -3.99 47.91 -10.40
N THR A 22 -3.74 47.73 -11.70
CA THR A 22 -4.65 48.25 -12.73
C THR A 22 -5.98 47.51 -12.60
N PRO A 23 -7.13 48.17 -12.83
CA PRO A 23 -8.43 47.49 -12.80
C PRO A 23 -8.39 46.27 -13.72
N GLU A 24 -8.89 45.14 -13.24
CA GLU A 24 -8.98 43.89 -13.99
C GLU A 24 -9.76 44.18 -15.28
N LEU A 25 -9.03 44.24 -16.39
CA LEU A 25 -9.63 44.28 -17.70
C LEU A 25 -10.27 42.91 -17.87
N VAL A 26 -11.59 42.84 -17.84
CA VAL A 26 -12.34 41.62 -18.17
C VAL A 26 -11.95 41.19 -19.58
N ASP A 27 -11.07 40.19 -19.67
CA ASP A 27 -10.66 39.55 -20.93
C ASP A 27 -11.87 38.95 -21.69
N ASP A 28 -13.03 38.84 -21.03
CA ASP A 28 -14.27 38.26 -21.54
C ASP A 28 -15.09 39.16 -22.49
N GLN A 29 -14.71 40.43 -22.73
CA GLN A 29 -15.38 41.29 -23.71
C GLN A 29 -14.57 41.58 -24.99
N SER A 30 -13.40 40.96 -25.17
CA SER A 30 -12.57 41.14 -26.36
C SER A 30 -12.58 39.90 -27.27
N THR A 31 -13.12 40.06 -28.48
CA THR A 31 -13.15 39.03 -29.56
C THR A 31 -11.81 38.79 -30.25
N VAL A 32 -10.68 39.03 -29.58
CA VAL A 32 -9.37 38.67 -30.13
C VAL A 32 -8.57 37.93 -29.07
N PRO A 33 -8.46 36.59 -29.16
CA PRO A 33 -7.69 35.80 -28.20
C PRO A 33 -6.21 36.16 -28.29
N PRO A 34 -5.53 36.46 -27.16
CA PRO A 34 -4.08 36.63 -27.13
C PRO A 34 -3.42 35.27 -27.36
N THR A 35 -2.59 35.22 -28.39
CA THR A 35 -1.82 34.06 -28.81
C THR A 35 -0.70 33.77 -27.81
N THR A 36 -1.01 33.12 -26.70
CA THR A 36 -0.03 32.30 -25.99
C THR A 36 -0.23 30.86 -26.42
N LEU A 37 0.70 30.38 -27.25
CA LEU A 37 0.81 29.02 -27.77
C LEU A 37 0.72 27.98 -26.63
N ARG A 38 -0.50 27.57 -26.31
CA ARG A 38 -0.80 26.23 -25.80
C ARG A 38 -1.20 25.42 -27.01
N SER A 39 -0.50 24.31 -27.28
CA SER A 39 -0.87 23.36 -28.33
C SER A 39 -2.38 23.12 -28.28
N PRO A 40 -3.12 23.31 -29.40
CA PRO A 40 -4.45 22.75 -29.49
C PRO A 40 -4.26 21.23 -29.44
N SER A 41 -4.78 20.63 -28.37
CA SER A 41 -5.09 19.20 -28.36
C SER A 41 -6.07 18.97 -29.50
N ASP A 42 -5.54 18.45 -30.59
CA ASP A 42 -6.23 17.92 -31.75
C ASP A 42 -7.40 17.03 -31.33
N ASN A 43 -8.59 17.63 -31.29
CA ASN A 43 -9.86 16.92 -31.20
C ASN A 43 -10.83 17.67 -32.11
N GLU A 44 -10.48 17.75 -33.40
CA GLU A 44 -11.41 18.02 -34.48
C GLU A 44 -12.41 16.85 -34.56
N TYR A 45 -13.43 16.95 -33.73
CA TYR A 45 -14.72 16.34 -33.97
C TYR A 45 -15.34 17.18 -35.10
N TYR A 46 -15.64 16.56 -36.25
CA TYR A 46 -16.05 17.14 -37.54
C TYR A 46 -14.93 17.47 -38.55
N SER A 47 -14.17 16.44 -38.92
CA SER A 47 -13.70 16.30 -40.30
C SER A 47 -14.09 14.90 -40.78
N GLU A 48 -15.37 14.74 -41.11
CA GLU A 48 -15.76 13.79 -42.16
C GLU A 48 -15.16 14.36 -43.46
N GLU A 49 -14.51 13.51 -44.26
CA GLU A 49 -13.73 13.83 -45.47
C GLU A 49 -12.22 14.03 -45.24
N ASP A 50 -11.50 12.91 -45.15
CA ASP A 50 -10.12 12.83 -45.64
C ASP A 50 -9.85 11.37 -46.09
N ASP A 51 -10.73 10.83 -46.95
CA ASP A 51 -10.46 9.58 -47.67
C ASP A 51 -9.43 9.77 -48.81
N ASP A 52 -9.02 11.02 -49.08
CA ASP A 52 -8.04 11.41 -50.10
C ASP A 52 -6.66 11.81 -49.55
N ALA A 53 -6.42 11.68 -48.24
CA ALA A 53 -5.10 11.94 -47.67
C ALA A 53 -4.15 10.77 -48.00
N GLU A 54 -3.02 11.06 -48.68
CA GLU A 54 -1.92 10.10 -48.95
C GLU A 54 -1.39 9.40 -47.68
N ILE A 55 -1.73 9.93 -46.50
CA ILE A 55 -1.37 9.42 -45.18
C ILE A 55 -2.63 8.90 -44.48
N SER A 56 -2.69 7.58 -44.26
CA SER A 56 -3.72 6.98 -43.42
C SER A 56 -3.57 7.42 -41.95
N ARG A 57 -4.55 8.17 -41.45
CA ARG A 57 -4.67 8.60 -40.04
C ARG A 57 -5.59 7.68 -39.21
N ALA A 58 -5.68 6.40 -39.57
CA ALA A 58 -6.52 5.45 -38.85
C ALA A 58 -6.12 5.37 -37.36
N ARG A 59 -7.06 5.63 -36.45
CA ARG A 59 -6.86 5.45 -35.01
C ARG A 59 -6.66 3.97 -34.71
N LEU A 60 -5.61 3.65 -33.94
CA LEU A 60 -5.27 2.28 -33.60
C LEU A 60 -6.16 1.77 -32.45
N ASP A 61 -7.05 0.83 -32.76
CA ASP A 61 -7.81 0.10 -31.76
C ASP A 61 -6.91 -0.89 -31.02
N ILE A 62 -6.32 -0.44 -29.91
CA ILE A 62 -5.38 -1.24 -29.10
C ILE A 62 -6.02 -2.56 -28.66
N ASN A 63 -7.30 -2.56 -28.32
CA ASN A 63 -8.01 -3.78 -27.91
C ASN A 63 -8.22 -4.76 -29.07
N GLY A 64 -8.51 -4.26 -30.27
CA GLY A 64 -8.62 -5.06 -31.50
C GLY A 64 -7.26 -5.61 -31.92
N ALA A 65 -6.22 -4.77 -31.91
CA ALA A 65 -4.84 -5.22 -32.13
C ALA A 65 -4.43 -6.28 -31.10
N ARG A 66 -4.76 -6.09 -29.82
CA ARG A 66 -4.45 -7.04 -28.75
C ARG A 66 -5.13 -8.38 -28.96
N SER A 67 -6.38 -8.43 -29.43
CA SER A 67 -7.05 -9.73 -29.70
C SER A 67 -6.40 -10.48 -30.87
N ILE A 68 -5.90 -9.76 -31.88
CA ILE A 68 -5.20 -10.32 -33.04
C ILE A 68 -3.83 -10.89 -32.65
N PHE A 69 -3.05 -10.18 -31.83
CA PHE A 69 -1.68 -10.58 -31.48
C PHE A 69 -1.58 -11.47 -30.23
N ARG A 70 -2.60 -11.50 -29.34
CA ARG A 70 -2.62 -12.38 -28.15
C ARG A 70 -2.42 -13.89 -28.43
N PRO A 71 -2.96 -14.49 -29.50
CA PRO A 71 -2.75 -15.90 -29.81
C PRO A 71 -1.42 -16.21 -30.52
N ALA A 72 -0.64 -15.20 -30.92
CA ALA A 72 0.64 -15.36 -31.58
C ALA A 72 1.78 -15.23 -30.57
N GLY A 73 2.72 -16.17 -30.58
CA GLY A 73 3.91 -16.16 -29.73
C GLY A 73 5.18 -16.32 -30.55
N VAL A 74 6.27 -15.71 -30.09
CA VAL A 74 7.60 -15.80 -30.71
C VAL A 74 8.60 -16.29 -29.66
N ASP A 75 9.28 -17.40 -29.96
CA ASP A 75 10.39 -17.93 -29.17
C ASP A 75 11.72 -17.53 -29.81
N ALA A 76 12.52 -16.78 -29.05
CA ALA A 76 13.83 -16.28 -29.45
C ALA A 76 15.00 -17.04 -28.81
N THR A 77 14.75 -18.03 -27.96
CA THR A 77 15.79 -18.70 -27.15
C THR A 77 16.85 -19.43 -27.99
N GLY A 78 16.51 -19.81 -29.22
CA GLY A 78 17.42 -20.45 -30.17
C GLY A 78 17.96 -19.55 -31.28
N ALA A 79 17.52 -18.29 -31.39
CA ALA A 79 17.85 -17.45 -32.53
C ALA A 79 19.32 -16.98 -32.47
N ASP A 80 20.07 -17.22 -33.55
CA ASP A 80 21.48 -16.83 -33.69
C ASP A 80 21.61 -15.96 -34.94
N PHE A 81 21.76 -14.65 -34.72
CA PHE A 81 22.01 -13.65 -35.75
C PHE A 81 23.50 -13.38 -35.96
N SER A 82 24.38 -14.14 -35.32
CA SER A 82 25.80 -14.06 -35.67
C SER A 82 25.91 -14.49 -37.13
N ASP A 83 26.43 -13.59 -37.98
CA ASP A 83 26.55 -13.71 -39.44
C ASP A 83 27.60 -14.76 -39.85
N ARG A 84 27.56 -15.92 -39.20
CA ARG A 84 28.44 -17.06 -39.39
C ARG A 84 27.82 -17.95 -40.47
N ILE A 85 28.28 -17.74 -41.70
CA ILE A 85 27.85 -18.42 -42.93
C ILE A 85 28.08 -19.96 -42.88
N THR A 86 28.81 -20.47 -41.88
CA THR A 86 29.18 -21.89 -41.76
C THR A 86 28.18 -22.76 -40.98
N ARG A 87 27.17 -22.18 -40.32
CA ARG A 87 26.14 -22.96 -39.58
C ARG A 87 24.74 -22.66 -40.11
N LYS A 88 23.85 -23.67 -40.08
CA LYS A 88 22.42 -23.46 -40.37
C LYS A 88 21.90 -22.33 -39.50
N ARG A 89 21.40 -21.28 -40.15
CA ARG A 89 20.91 -20.04 -39.55
C ARG A 89 19.73 -20.38 -38.63
N LYS A 90 19.86 -20.09 -37.33
CA LYS A 90 18.77 -20.30 -36.38
C LYS A 90 17.94 -19.02 -36.31
N SER A 91 16.71 -19.07 -36.80
CA SER A 91 15.77 -17.95 -36.76
C SER A 91 14.80 -18.06 -35.57
N TYR A 92 13.98 -17.02 -35.39
CA TYR A 92 12.85 -17.03 -34.46
C TYR A 92 11.91 -18.20 -34.77
N ARG A 93 11.39 -18.84 -33.72
CA ARG A 93 10.29 -19.82 -33.84
C ARG A 93 8.98 -19.11 -33.53
N THR A 94 8.08 -19.05 -34.50
CA THR A 94 6.76 -18.44 -34.35
C THR A 94 5.69 -19.52 -34.25
N TRP A 95 4.74 -19.35 -33.35
CA TRP A 95 3.55 -20.21 -33.31
C TRP A 95 2.30 -19.35 -33.22
N THR A 96 1.24 -19.74 -33.92
CA THR A 96 -0.04 -19.05 -33.89
C THR A 96 -1.15 -20.02 -33.54
N ARG A 97 -1.86 -19.78 -32.45
CA ARG A 97 -3.06 -20.56 -32.11
C ARG A 97 -4.29 -19.93 -32.77
N ARG A 98 -4.58 -20.30 -34.03
CA ARG A 98 -5.80 -19.83 -34.70
C ARG A 98 -7.02 -20.55 -34.12
N ARG A 99 -8.05 -19.80 -33.77
CA ARG A 99 -9.38 -20.35 -33.51
C ARG A 99 -10.19 -20.22 -34.80
N ARG A 100 -10.58 -21.36 -35.39
CA ARG A 100 -11.55 -21.36 -36.49
C ARG A 100 -12.90 -21.75 -35.91
N ILE A 101 -13.89 -20.89 -36.13
CA ILE A 101 -15.28 -21.20 -35.82
C ILE A 101 -15.83 -21.96 -37.02
N LEU A 102 -16.23 -23.22 -36.84
CA LEU A 102 -16.89 -23.99 -37.89
C LEU A 102 -18.30 -23.44 -38.14
N PRO A 103 -18.90 -23.71 -39.32
CA PRO A 103 -20.29 -23.35 -39.59
C PRO A 103 -21.31 -23.99 -38.63
N ASP A 104 -20.89 -24.97 -37.83
CA ASP A 104 -21.67 -25.65 -36.79
C ASP A 104 -21.48 -25.04 -35.37
N GLY A 105 -20.76 -23.91 -35.27
CA GLY A 105 -20.56 -23.18 -34.00
C GLY A 105 -19.56 -23.83 -33.02
N THR A 106 -18.95 -24.96 -33.38
CA THR A 106 -17.88 -25.61 -32.62
C THR A 106 -16.53 -24.98 -32.95
N GLU A 107 -15.71 -24.75 -31.92
CA GLU A 107 -14.35 -24.21 -32.06
C GLU A 107 -13.37 -25.36 -32.34
N GLU A 108 -12.80 -25.41 -33.54
CA GLU A 108 -11.70 -26.33 -33.86
C GLU A 108 -10.37 -25.61 -33.64
N ILE A 109 -9.58 -26.16 -32.72
CA ILE A 109 -8.23 -25.67 -32.40
C ILE A 109 -7.29 -26.34 -33.41
N GLU A 110 -7.08 -25.67 -34.55
CA GLU A 110 -6.10 -26.12 -35.54
C GLU A 110 -4.71 -25.63 -35.13
N GLU A 111 -3.92 -26.51 -34.51
CA GLU A 111 -2.51 -26.25 -34.16
C GLU A 111 -1.63 -26.36 -35.41
N MET A 112 -1.70 -25.36 -36.29
CA MET A 112 -0.77 -25.26 -37.41
C MET A 112 0.58 -24.75 -36.91
N ILE A 113 1.50 -25.69 -36.65
CA ILE A 113 2.92 -25.41 -36.47
C ILE A 113 3.55 -25.41 -37.87
N GLU A 114 3.89 -24.22 -38.39
CA GLU A 114 4.69 -24.09 -39.62
C GLU A 114 6.18 -24.41 -39.31
N GLU A 115 6.70 -25.48 -39.93
CA GLU A 115 8.12 -25.92 -40.05
C GLU A 115 8.89 -26.19 -38.72
N ASP A 116 9.49 -27.36 -38.47
CA ASP A 116 10.22 -28.29 -39.35
C ASP A 116 10.22 -29.73 -38.78
N ASP A 117 10.28 -30.70 -39.70
CA ASP A 117 10.70 -32.11 -39.61
C ASP A 117 10.05 -33.08 -38.60
N GLU A 118 9.77 -32.71 -37.35
CA GLU A 118 9.35 -33.66 -36.31
C GLU A 118 7.89 -34.14 -36.49
N LEU A 119 6.97 -33.24 -36.84
CA LEU A 119 5.59 -33.61 -37.18
C LEU A 119 5.52 -34.35 -38.52
N ASN A 120 6.43 -34.07 -39.45
CA ASN A 120 6.56 -34.84 -40.68
C ASN A 120 7.04 -36.25 -40.38
N LEU A 121 7.97 -36.43 -39.44
CA LEU A 121 8.43 -37.75 -39.03
C LEU A 121 7.29 -38.53 -38.35
N ALA A 122 6.60 -37.95 -37.38
CA ALA A 122 5.47 -38.60 -36.71
C ALA A 122 4.33 -38.97 -37.68
N ARG A 123 3.96 -38.04 -38.59
CA ARG A 123 2.94 -38.29 -39.62
C ARG A 123 3.41 -39.32 -40.66
N ARG A 124 4.70 -39.34 -41.00
CA ARG A 124 5.31 -40.31 -41.91
C ARG A 124 5.44 -41.69 -41.26
N ILE A 125 5.76 -41.77 -39.97
CA ILE A 125 5.74 -43.00 -39.18
C ILE A 125 4.31 -43.55 -39.12
N ALA A 126 3.31 -42.71 -38.85
CA ALA A 126 1.91 -43.14 -38.85
C ALA A 126 1.46 -43.65 -40.24
N ARG A 127 1.88 -42.98 -41.32
CA ARG A 127 1.64 -43.44 -42.69
C ARG A 127 2.34 -44.77 -43.00
N LEU A 128 3.61 -44.91 -42.62
CA LEU A 128 4.39 -46.13 -42.84
C LEU A 128 3.84 -47.31 -42.03
N LYS A 129 3.37 -47.08 -40.80
CA LYS A 129 2.66 -48.11 -40.01
C LYS A 129 1.42 -48.62 -40.75
N ARG A 130 0.62 -47.71 -41.34
CA ARG A 130 -0.54 -48.09 -42.15
C ARG A 130 -0.14 -48.84 -43.43
N GLU A 131 0.89 -48.38 -44.13
CA GLU A 131 1.38 -49.04 -45.36
C GLU A 131 1.93 -50.46 -45.06
N ILE A 132 2.60 -50.67 -43.92
CA ILE A 132 3.08 -52.00 -43.49
C ILE A 132 1.94 -52.90 -43.04
N GLU A 133 0.93 -52.36 -42.34
CA GLU A 133 -0.25 -53.13 -41.96
C GLU A 133 -1.04 -53.59 -43.19
N GLU A 134 -1.17 -52.72 -44.19
CA GLU A 134 -1.76 -53.05 -45.48
C GLU A 134 -0.95 -54.13 -46.22
N ALA A 135 0.38 -54.01 -46.27
CA ALA A 135 1.27 -55.02 -46.87
C ALA A 135 1.20 -56.38 -46.14
N LYS A 136 1.13 -56.38 -44.80
CA LYS A 136 0.95 -57.59 -43.98
C LYS A 136 -0.40 -58.27 -44.29
N ALA A 137 -1.45 -57.49 -44.48
CA ALA A 137 -2.78 -58.00 -44.83
C ALA A 137 -2.82 -58.59 -46.25
N GLU A 138 -2.14 -57.98 -47.23
CA GLU A 138 -2.00 -58.54 -48.58
C GLU A 138 -1.17 -59.82 -48.61
N TYR A 139 -0.06 -59.88 -47.87
CA TYR A 139 0.74 -61.09 -47.72
C TYR A 139 -0.08 -62.23 -47.08
N GLY A 140 -0.86 -61.94 -46.04
CA GLY A 140 -1.77 -62.91 -45.43
C GLY A 140 -2.81 -63.46 -46.41
N LYS A 141 -3.34 -62.63 -47.31
CA LYS A 141 -4.24 -63.05 -48.40
C LYS A 141 -3.52 -63.92 -49.43
N GLN A 142 -2.29 -63.57 -49.82
CA GLN A 142 -1.47 -64.36 -50.76
C GLN A 142 -1.10 -65.73 -50.17
N LYS A 143 -0.72 -65.78 -48.89
CA LYS A 143 -0.48 -67.02 -48.12
C LYS A 143 -1.72 -67.91 -48.06
N ALA A 144 -2.92 -67.34 -47.94
CA ALA A 144 -4.16 -68.10 -48.01
C ALA A 144 -4.44 -68.68 -49.42
N THR A 145 -3.92 -68.04 -50.48
CA THR A 145 -4.08 -68.50 -51.88
C THR A 145 -2.98 -69.45 -52.37
N LEU A 146 -1.77 -69.40 -51.80
CA LEU A 146 -0.61 -70.22 -52.18
C LEU A 146 -0.30 -71.23 -51.08
N SER A 147 -0.78 -72.46 -51.23
CA SER A 147 -0.56 -73.55 -50.27
C SER A 147 0.79 -74.25 -50.49
N GLN A 148 1.93 -73.56 -50.34
CA GLN A 148 3.26 -74.20 -50.28
C GLN A 148 4.14 -73.57 -49.18
N PRO A 149 4.45 -74.28 -48.08
CA PRO A 149 5.14 -73.70 -46.94
C PRO A 149 6.62 -74.08 -46.98
N LYS A 150 7.49 -73.32 -47.67
CA LYS A 150 8.94 -73.58 -47.56
C LYS A 150 9.88 -72.40 -47.33
N ASP A 151 9.50 -71.15 -47.62
CA ASP A 151 10.40 -69.98 -47.36
C ASP A 151 9.71 -68.85 -46.56
N GLU A 152 8.59 -69.13 -45.90
CA GLU A 152 7.61 -68.09 -45.52
C GLU A 152 7.63 -67.63 -44.06
N ALA A 153 8.38 -68.31 -43.17
CA ALA A 153 8.53 -67.84 -41.77
C ALA A 153 9.38 -66.54 -41.70
N SER A 154 10.38 -66.41 -42.59
CA SER A 154 11.27 -65.23 -42.63
C SER A 154 10.53 -63.94 -42.94
N ALA A 155 9.58 -63.96 -43.88
CA ALA A 155 8.87 -62.75 -44.28
C ALA A 155 7.91 -62.24 -43.20
N GLU A 156 7.23 -63.14 -42.47
CA GLU A 156 6.39 -62.77 -41.33
C GLU A 156 7.24 -62.19 -40.19
N ASP A 157 8.37 -62.82 -39.89
CA ASP A 157 9.33 -62.34 -38.90
C ASP A 157 9.93 -60.97 -39.28
N GLU A 158 10.13 -60.70 -40.58
CA GLU A 158 10.61 -59.41 -41.11
C GLU A 158 9.57 -58.29 -40.96
N PHE A 159 8.28 -58.54 -41.26
CA PHE A 159 7.22 -57.57 -41.02
C PHE A 159 7.01 -57.29 -39.53
N GLU A 160 7.14 -58.32 -38.67
CA GLU A 160 7.05 -58.16 -37.22
C GLU A 160 8.24 -57.37 -36.67
N SER A 161 9.44 -57.63 -37.18
CA SER A 161 10.64 -56.86 -36.86
C SER A 161 10.50 -55.39 -37.29
N LEU A 162 9.97 -55.14 -38.49
CA LEU A 162 9.70 -53.78 -39.00
C LEU A 162 8.63 -53.06 -38.16
N SER A 163 7.54 -53.73 -37.77
CA SER A 163 6.54 -53.14 -36.87
C SER A 163 7.14 -52.81 -35.51
N LYS A 164 7.98 -53.69 -34.96
CA LYS A 164 8.63 -53.50 -33.67
C LYS A 164 9.61 -52.31 -33.69
N VAL A 165 10.40 -52.17 -34.76
CA VAL A 165 11.30 -51.03 -34.95
C VAL A 165 10.52 -49.72 -35.09
N LEU A 166 9.40 -49.71 -35.81
CA LEU A 166 8.54 -48.52 -35.93
C LEU A 166 7.84 -48.16 -34.63
N ASP A 167 7.47 -49.14 -33.81
CA ASP A 167 6.93 -48.91 -32.47
C ASP A 167 7.99 -48.34 -31.54
N GLU A 168 9.21 -48.88 -31.56
CA GLU A 168 10.37 -48.34 -30.81
C GLU A 168 10.70 -46.90 -31.24
N MET A 169 10.68 -46.60 -32.55
CA MET A 169 10.86 -45.24 -33.06
C MET A 169 9.75 -44.29 -32.61
N SER A 170 8.49 -44.75 -32.58
CA SER A 170 7.37 -43.92 -32.10
C SER A 170 7.36 -43.71 -30.59
N GLY A 171 7.85 -44.67 -29.80
CA GLY A 171 7.95 -44.57 -28.35
C GLY A 171 9.01 -43.57 -27.89
N LEU A 172 10.08 -43.41 -28.67
CA LEU A 172 11.09 -42.38 -28.44
C LEU A 172 10.52 -40.96 -28.65
N ASP A 173 9.60 -40.77 -29.59
CA ASP A 173 8.94 -39.48 -29.87
C ASP A 173 7.94 -39.06 -28.76
N LEU A 174 7.16 -40.01 -28.22
CA LEU A 174 6.23 -39.74 -27.11
C LEU A 174 6.96 -39.30 -25.83
N SER A 175 8.19 -39.76 -25.63
CA SER A 175 9.05 -39.34 -24.51
C SER A 175 9.48 -37.86 -24.63
N LEU A 176 9.63 -37.34 -25.86
CA LEU A 176 9.95 -35.92 -26.09
C LEU A 176 8.70 -35.02 -26.10
N ALA A 177 7.55 -35.51 -26.56
CA ALA A 177 6.30 -34.74 -26.63
C ALA A 177 5.63 -34.47 -25.26
N SER A 178 6.05 -35.16 -24.18
CA SER A 178 5.53 -34.95 -22.82
C SER A 178 6.29 -33.89 -22.00
N ARG A 179 6.89 -32.91 -22.67
CA ARG A 179 7.26 -31.64 -22.04
C ARG A 179 6.10 -30.65 -22.21
N THR A 180 4.99 -30.97 -21.54
CA THR A 180 3.93 -29.99 -21.29
C THR A 180 4.52 -28.81 -20.52
N ILE A 181 4.33 -27.62 -21.09
CA ILE A 181 4.71 -26.33 -20.53
C ILE A 181 3.97 -26.16 -19.18
N PRO A 182 4.66 -26.01 -18.05
CA PRO A 182 4.01 -25.52 -16.83
C PRO A 182 3.59 -24.08 -17.09
N ALA A 183 2.32 -23.76 -16.82
CA ALA A 183 1.86 -22.38 -16.73
C ALA A 183 2.84 -21.59 -15.82
N PRO A 184 3.23 -20.35 -16.17
CA PRO A 184 4.16 -19.59 -15.34
C PRO A 184 3.49 -19.27 -14.00
N ALA A 185 3.93 -19.96 -12.95
CA ALA A 185 3.74 -19.51 -11.58
C ALA A 185 4.57 -18.22 -11.40
N PRO A 186 4.04 -17.20 -10.71
CA PRO A 186 4.79 -15.99 -10.45
C PRO A 186 6.03 -16.32 -9.61
N THR A 187 7.16 -15.81 -10.10
CA THR A 187 8.48 -15.81 -9.49
C THR A 187 8.42 -15.54 -8.00
N ASN A 188 8.95 -16.45 -7.17
CA ASN A 188 9.65 -16.13 -5.93
C ASN A 188 10.42 -17.35 -5.39
N LEU A 189 11.76 -17.24 -5.50
CA LEU A 189 12.86 -17.69 -4.63
C LEU A 189 12.95 -19.16 -4.15
N PRO A 190 14.16 -19.74 -4.14
CA PRO A 190 14.39 -21.16 -3.84
C PRO A 190 14.13 -21.49 -2.36
N PRO A 191 13.56 -22.68 -2.03
CA PRO A 191 13.54 -23.16 -0.65
C PRO A 191 14.95 -23.61 -0.25
N THR A 192 15.62 -22.83 0.58
CA THR A 192 16.71 -23.31 1.42
C THR A 192 16.12 -24.25 2.47
N ASN A 193 16.31 -25.55 2.28
CA ASN A 193 16.17 -26.54 3.34
C ASN A 193 17.35 -26.40 4.31
N PRO A 194 17.10 -26.25 5.62
CA PRO A 194 17.88 -26.93 6.62
C PRO A 194 17.08 -28.15 7.09
N GLU A 195 17.60 -29.33 6.75
CA GLU A 195 17.23 -30.57 7.42
C GLU A 195 17.70 -30.47 8.88
N GLU A 196 16.78 -30.43 9.83
CA GLU A 196 17.02 -30.97 11.17
C GLU A 196 15.87 -31.90 11.56
N LYS A 197 16.17 -33.20 11.49
CA LYS A 197 15.37 -34.25 12.12
C LYS A 197 15.65 -34.23 13.62
N GLY A 198 14.75 -33.62 14.40
CA GLY A 198 14.64 -33.85 15.85
C GLY A 198 13.61 -34.94 16.17
N PRO A 199 13.76 -35.72 17.27
CA PRO A 199 12.88 -36.83 17.61
C PRO A 199 11.50 -36.32 18.06
N LYS A 200 10.44 -37.01 17.62
CA LYS A 200 9.08 -36.79 18.12
C LYS A 200 8.97 -37.38 19.52
N GLU A 201 8.85 -36.53 20.54
CA GLU A 201 8.24 -36.92 21.80
C GLU A 201 6.77 -36.55 21.77
N HIS A 202 5.93 -37.57 21.97
CA HIS A 202 4.50 -37.42 22.16
C HIS A 202 4.25 -36.97 23.60
N THR A 203 3.86 -35.71 23.78
CA THR A 203 3.06 -35.27 24.93
C THR A 203 1.71 -34.82 24.40
N GLU A 204 0.63 -35.21 25.07
CA GLU A 204 -0.78 -35.05 24.66
C GLU A 204 -1.27 -33.58 24.68
N GLY A 205 -0.53 -32.66 24.06
CA GLY A 205 -0.95 -31.28 23.83
C GLY A 205 -1.29 -31.08 22.36
N VAL A 206 -2.55 -30.77 22.04
CA VAL A 206 -2.95 -30.37 20.68
C VAL A 206 -2.35 -28.99 20.39
N SER A 207 -1.19 -28.95 19.74
CA SER A 207 -0.59 -27.70 19.28
C SER A 207 -1.29 -27.22 18.02
N TYR A 208 -2.17 -26.23 18.17
CA TYR A 208 -2.73 -25.49 17.05
C TYR A 208 -1.72 -24.45 16.56
N THR A 209 -0.92 -24.80 15.56
CA THR A 209 -0.09 -23.83 14.85
C THR A 209 -0.99 -22.99 13.94
N ILE A 210 -1.36 -21.79 14.39
CA ILE A 210 -2.01 -20.79 13.54
C ILE A 210 -0.96 -20.24 12.59
N ASN A 211 -0.91 -20.81 11.39
CA ASN A 211 -0.07 -20.28 10.30
C ASN A 211 -0.71 -18.99 9.76
N HIS A 212 -0.40 -17.86 10.39
CA HIS A 212 -0.77 -16.55 9.88
C HIS A 212 0.17 -16.15 8.74
N ALA A 213 -0.36 -16.07 7.53
CA ALA A 213 0.38 -15.49 6.41
C ALA A 213 0.18 -13.97 6.43
N ALA A 214 1.09 -13.22 7.07
CA ALA A 214 1.03 -11.75 7.15
C ALA A 214 0.92 -11.07 5.77
N SER A 215 1.49 -11.67 4.72
CA SER A 215 1.35 -11.22 3.33
C SER A 215 -0.06 -11.36 2.76
N TYR A 216 -0.88 -12.28 3.30
CA TYR A 216 -2.26 -12.46 2.88
C TYR A 216 -3.14 -11.28 3.31
N GLU A 217 -2.89 -10.69 4.48
CA GLU A 217 -3.65 -9.52 4.93
C GLU A 217 -3.33 -8.28 4.10
N GLN A 218 -2.04 -8.07 3.77
CA GLN A 218 -1.61 -6.97 2.92
C GLN A 218 -2.19 -7.11 1.50
N THR A 219 -2.09 -8.29 0.89
CA THR A 219 -2.67 -8.53 -0.44
C THR A 219 -4.19 -8.43 -0.43
N ARG A 220 -4.87 -8.85 0.64
CA ARG A 220 -6.32 -8.67 0.80
C ARG A 220 -6.72 -7.20 0.97
N ALA A 221 -5.93 -6.40 1.68
CA ALA A 221 -6.16 -4.96 1.81
C ALA A 221 -6.00 -4.24 0.45
N LEU A 222 -4.94 -4.59 -0.30
CA LEU A 222 -4.71 -4.06 -1.65
C LEU A 222 -5.79 -4.49 -2.65
N ALA A 223 -6.24 -5.75 -2.59
CA ALA A 223 -7.34 -6.23 -3.42
C ALA A 223 -8.65 -5.47 -3.13
N LYS A 224 -8.96 -5.21 -1.84
CA LYS A 224 -10.10 -4.36 -1.47
C LYS A 224 -9.94 -2.93 -1.98
N ALA A 225 -8.74 -2.33 -1.88
CA ALA A 225 -8.48 -1.00 -2.40
C ALA A 225 -8.67 -0.93 -3.92
N ALA A 226 -8.22 -1.95 -4.66
CA ALA A 226 -8.43 -2.03 -6.11
C ALA A 226 -9.92 -2.21 -6.49
N ASP A 227 -10.71 -2.94 -5.69
CA ASP A 227 -12.16 -3.04 -5.88
C ASP A 227 -12.84 -1.68 -5.69
N PHE A 228 -12.48 -0.94 -4.62
CA PHE A 228 -12.97 0.43 -4.42
C PHE A 228 -12.57 1.36 -5.56
N ASP A 229 -11.33 1.29 -6.04
CA ASP A 229 -10.87 2.08 -7.18
C ASP A 229 -11.64 1.76 -8.46
N SER A 230 -11.91 0.48 -8.73
CA SER A 230 -12.74 0.07 -9.88
C SER A 230 -14.16 0.63 -9.79
N ARG A 231 -14.74 0.62 -8.59
CA ARG A 231 -16.08 1.17 -8.34
C ARG A 231 -16.09 2.69 -8.43
N LEU A 232 -15.04 3.36 -7.94
CA LEU A 232 -14.85 4.81 -8.10
C LEU A 232 -14.71 5.17 -9.56
N LEU A 233 -13.92 4.43 -10.34
CA LEU A 233 -13.78 4.63 -11.78
C LEU A 233 -15.10 4.44 -12.54
N ILE A 234 -15.95 3.49 -12.12
CA ILE A 234 -17.30 3.36 -12.69
C ILE A 234 -18.15 4.59 -12.34
N LEU A 235 -18.08 5.08 -11.11
CA LEU A 235 -18.77 6.29 -10.69
C LEU A 235 -18.25 7.53 -11.44
N GLU A 236 -16.94 7.67 -11.60
CA GLU A 236 -16.30 8.74 -12.37
C GLU A 236 -16.69 8.70 -13.84
N LYS A 237 -16.77 7.51 -14.45
CA LYS A 237 -17.27 7.35 -15.82
C LYS A 237 -18.75 7.72 -15.95
N ALA A 238 -19.57 7.36 -14.96
CA ALA A 238 -21.00 7.66 -14.98
C ALA A 238 -21.29 9.14 -14.71
N LEU A 239 -20.51 9.77 -13.82
CA LEU A 239 -20.61 11.18 -13.48
C LEU A 239 -19.93 12.07 -14.54
N GLY A 240 -18.95 11.51 -15.24
CA GLY A 240 -17.98 12.25 -16.04
C GLY A 240 -16.99 13.00 -15.15
N ILE A 241 -15.70 12.93 -15.48
CA ILE A 241 -14.77 14.01 -15.12
C ILE A 241 -15.32 15.27 -15.79
N GLY A 242 -15.55 16.35 -15.02
CA GLY A 242 -16.10 17.61 -15.53
C GLY A 242 -15.49 17.93 -16.89
N SER A 243 -16.28 17.73 -17.94
CA SER A 243 -15.79 17.83 -19.32
C SER A 243 -15.31 19.26 -19.53
N VAL A 244 -14.08 19.43 -20.04
CA VAL A 244 -13.55 20.75 -20.43
C VAL A 244 -14.45 21.43 -21.47
N ALA A 245 -15.32 20.67 -22.17
CA ALA A 245 -16.33 21.20 -23.08
C ALA A 245 -17.51 21.90 -22.38
N MET A 246 -17.66 21.74 -21.06
CA MET A 246 -18.58 22.50 -20.21
C MET A 246 -17.84 22.94 -18.95
N PRO A 247 -17.04 24.02 -19.02
CA PRO A 247 -16.48 24.64 -17.83
C PRO A 247 -17.61 25.40 -17.10
N GLU A 248 -18.59 24.69 -16.53
CA GLU A 248 -19.49 25.28 -15.54
C GLU A 248 -18.76 25.31 -14.20
N PHE A 249 -17.70 26.11 -14.15
CA PHE A 249 -17.34 26.76 -12.91
C PHE A 249 -18.46 27.75 -12.60
N ASP A 250 -18.98 27.73 -11.37
CA ASP A 250 -19.73 28.87 -10.88
C ASP A 250 -18.83 30.13 -10.90
N ALA A 251 -19.40 31.32 -10.72
CA ALA A 251 -18.64 32.59 -10.72
C ALA A 251 -17.43 32.62 -9.75
N ASN A 252 -17.27 31.59 -8.92
CA ASN A 252 -16.26 31.41 -7.89
C ASN A 252 -15.24 30.29 -8.20
N GLY A 253 -15.26 29.67 -9.39
CA GLY A 253 -14.21 28.72 -9.78
C GLY A 253 -14.27 27.34 -9.12
N LEU A 254 -15.45 26.89 -8.65
CA LEU A 254 -15.67 25.52 -8.16
C LEU A 254 -16.51 24.69 -9.13
N PRO A 255 -16.31 23.35 -9.21
CA PRO A 255 -17.13 22.51 -10.06
C PRO A 255 -18.59 22.57 -9.60
N ARG A 256 -19.49 23.02 -10.46
CA ARG A 256 -20.91 23.15 -10.14
C ARG A 256 -21.47 21.82 -9.64
N ALA A 257 -22.07 21.83 -8.45
CA ALA A 257 -22.68 20.63 -7.88
C ALA A 257 -23.81 20.13 -8.80
N ILE A 258 -23.77 18.83 -9.11
CA ILE A 258 -24.71 18.19 -10.04
C ILE A 258 -26.15 18.25 -9.52
N VAL A 259 -26.33 18.23 -8.20
CA VAL A 259 -27.64 18.25 -7.56
C VAL A 259 -28.39 19.57 -7.83
N PRO A 260 -27.81 20.77 -7.61
CA PRO A 260 -28.40 22.03 -8.06
C PRO A 260 -28.72 22.10 -9.56
N LEU A 261 -27.87 21.54 -10.44
CA LEU A 261 -28.12 21.52 -11.89
C LEU A 261 -29.32 20.63 -12.22
N VAL A 262 -29.39 19.42 -11.66
CA VAL A 262 -30.52 18.50 -11.85
C VAL A 262 -31.80 19.09 -11.27
N GLU A 263 -31.74 19.76 -10.12
CA GLU A 263 -32.88 20.45 -9.53
C GLU A 263 -33.32 21.66 -10.37
N HIS A 264 -32.38 22.38 -10.99
CA HIS A 264 -32.70 23.47 -11.92
C HIS A 264 -33.36 22.93 -13.20
N LEU A 265 -32.80 21.88 -13.81
CA LEU A 265 -33.39 21.21 -14.98
C LEU A 265 -34.75 20.62 -14.63
N ARG A 266 -34.91 20.02 -13.45
CA ARG A 266 -36.19 19.52 -12.95
C ARG A 266 -37.20 20.66 -12.83
N ARG A 267 -36.81 21.82 -12.30
CA ARG A 267 -37.69 22.99 -12.24
C ARG A 267 -38.07 23.48 -13.63
N GLN A 268 -37.12 23.55 -14.57
CA GLN A 268 -37.40 23.90 -15.97
C GLN A 268 -38.37 22.91 -16.63
N ILE A 269 -38.14 21.60 -16.49
CA ILE A 269 -39.01 20.54 -17.00
C ILE A 269 -40.38 20.60 -16.32
N SER A 270 -40.44 20.83 -15.01
CA SER A 270 -41.69 21.00 -14.27
C SER A 270 -42.47 22.19 -14.79
N THR A 271 -41.80 23.34 -15.01
CA THR A 271 -42.45 24.53 -15.59
C THR A 271 -42.93 24.28 -17.02
N LEU A 272 -42.20 23.54 -17.84
CA LEU A 272 -42.64 23.19 -19.20
C LEU A 272 -43.79 22.18 -19.19
N SER A 273 -43.84 21.29 -18.19
CA SER A 273 -44.87 20.27 -18.07
C SER A 273 -46.17 20.78 -17.45
N GLU A 274 -46.09 21.76 -16.54
CA GLU A 274 -47.22 22.31 -15.81
C GLU A 274 -47.75 23.61 -16.45
N ALA A 275 -46.90 24.35 -17.17
CA ALA A 275 -47.31 25.55 -17.89
C ALA A 275 -47.82 25.23 -19.30
N SER A 276 -49.14 25.06 -19.42
CA SER A 276 -49.81 25.32 -20.69
C SER A 276 -49.65 26.81 -21.07
N VAL A 277 -49.52 27.13 -22.36
CA VAL A 277 -49.40 28.51 -22.89
C VAL A 277 -50.33 29.55 -22.20
N PRO A 278 -51.61 29.27 -21.89
CA PRO A 278 -52.47 30.24 -21.19
C PRO A 278 -52.14 30.47 -19.70
N SER A 279 -51.57 29.49 -18.98
CA SER A 279 -51.19 29.69 -17.58
C SER A 279 -49.91 30.53 -17.45
N LEU A 280 -48.96 30.37 -18.38
CA LEU A 280 -47.75 31.21 -18.44
C LEU A 280 -48.09 32.69 -18.74
N ASP A 281 -49.01 32.95 -19.67
CA ASP A 281 -49.43 34.31 -20.00
C ASP A 281 -50.17 34.99 -18.85
N THR A 282 -51.00 34.25 -18.10
CA THR A 282 -51.70 34.81 -16.93
C THR A 282 -50.75 35.07 -15.77
N ILE A 283 -49.77 34.18 -15.53
CA ILE A 283 -48.72 34.40 -14.53
C ILE A 283 -47.84 35.58 -14.94
N SER A 284 -47.40 35.68 -16.20
CA SER A 284 -46.62 36.81 -16.73
C SER A 284 -47.33 38.15 -16.56
N ARG A 285 -48.65 38.20 -16.78
CA ARG A 285 -49.46 39.40 -16.54
C ARG A 285 -49.55 39.75 -15.06
N ARG A 286 -49.71 38.76 -14.17
CA ARG A 286 -49.71 38.99 -12.72
C ARG A 286 -48.34 39.42 -12.19
N VAL A 287 -47.26 38.87 -12.70
CA VAL A 287 -45.89 39.32 -12.37
C VAL A 287 -45.68 40.75 -12.83
N ARG A 288 -46.13 41.12 -14.03
CA ARG A 288 -46.11 42.52 -14.50
C ARG A 288 -46.96 43.45 -13.63
N ALA A 289 -48.12 43.00 -13.15
CA ALA A 289 -48.94 43.77 -12.22
C ALA A 289 -48.25 43.94 -10.85
N LEU A 290 -47.71 42.85 -10.28
CA LEU A 290 -47.02 42.87 -8.98
C LEU A 290 -45.72 43.67 -9.02
N THR A 291 -44.97 43.65 -10.12
CA THR A 291 -43.78 44.49 -10.31
C THR A 291 -44.17 45.96 -10.37
N GLN A 292 -45.24 46.30 -11.09
CA GLN A 292 -45.77 47.66 -11.10
C GLN A 292 -46.27 48.11 -9.72
N GLU A 293 -46.95 47.23 -8.97
CA GLU A 293 -47.37 47.50 -7.59
C GLU A 293 -46.18 47.68 -6.64
N ALA A 294 -45.13 46.86 -6.78
CA ALA A 294 -43.89 46.98 -6.01
C ALA A 294 -43.15 48.29 -6.32
N GLU A 295 -43.05 48.68 -7.59
CA GLU A 295 -42.48 49.98 -7.99
C GLU A 295 -43.28 51.16 -7.44
N ASN A 296 -44.61 51.05 -7.42
CA ASN A 296 -45.47 52.08 -6.83
C ASN A 296 -45.27 52.17 -5.31
N LEU A 297 -45.12 51.04 -4.64
CA LEU A 297 -44.81 50.98 -3.20
C LEU A 297 -43.42 51.55 -2.92
N GLU A 298 -42.42 51.25 -3.75
CA GLU A 298 -41.09 51.81 -3.62
C GLU A 298 -41.07 53.33 -3.83
N LYS A 299 -41.77 53.83 -4.86
CA LYS A 299 -41.97 55.28 -5.07
C LYS A 299 -42.65 55.91 -3.85
N ALA A 300 -43.68 55.29 -3.29
CA ALA A 300 -44.34 55.78 -2.09
C ALA A 300 -43.40 55.78 -0.87
N ARG A 301 -42.58 54.75 -0.68
CA ARG A 301 -41.57 54.67 0.39
C ARG A 301 -40.46 55.70 0.22
N ARG A 302 -39.96 55.93 -0.99
CA ARG A 302 -38.95 56.97 -1.26
C ARG A 302 -39.53 58.35 -0.97
N ASN A 303 -40.75 58.62 -1.42
CA ASN A 303 -41.43 59.88 -1.13
C ASN A 303 -41.66 60.08 0.39
N ALA A 304 -42.02 59.03 1.11
CA ALA A 304 -42.15 59.06 2.57
C ALA A 304 -40.81 59.31 3.27
N LYS A 305 -39.72 58.67 2.81
CA LYS A 305 -38.36 58.94 3.32
C LYS A 305 -37.91 60.37 3.04
N THR A 306 -38.08 60.89 1.83
CA THR A 306 -37.73 62.28 1.51
C THR A 306 -38.55 63.29 2.32
N ALA A 307 -39.82 62.97 2.63
CA ALA A 307 -40.64 63.79 3.51
C ALA A 307 -40.13 63.73 4.96
N HIS A 308 -39.71 62.55 5.42
CA HIS A 308 -39.11 62.37 6.75
C HIS A 308 -37.76 63.09 6.88
N ASP A 309 -36.91 63.05 5.86
CA ASP A 309 -35.62 63.75 5.82
C ASP A 309 -35.81 65.27 5.76
N ALA A 310 -36.81 65.76 5.01
CA ALA A 310 -37.18 67.17 5.00
C ALA A 310 -37.70 67.64 6.37
N LEU A 311 -38.48 66.81 7.07
CA LEU A 311 -38.94 67.08 8.44
C LEU A 311 -37.80 67.01 9.47
N ALA A 312 -36.84 66.11 9.29
CA ALA A 312 -35.64 66.04 10.11
C ALA A 312 -34.74 67.28 9.92
N SER A 313 -34.62 67.78 8.68
CA SER A 313 -33.81 68.97 8.35
C SER A 313 -34.40 70.29 8.87
N THR A 314 -35.71 70.34 9.13
CA THR A 314 -36.41 71.54 9.64
C THR A 314 -36.41 71.63 11.17
N GLY A 315 -35.72 70.71 11.86
CA GLY A 315 -35.41 70.81 13.29
C GLY A 315 -36.62 70.68 14.22
N ALA A 316 -37.77 70.21 13.74
CA ALA A 316 -39.02 70.12 14.50
C ALA A 316 -39.34 68.68 14.97
N ALA A 317 -38.34 67.94 15.44
CA ALA A 317 -38.53 66.62 16.05
C ALA A 317 -37.78 66.50 17.38
N THR A 318 -38.33 67.12 18.43
CA THR A 318 -38.22 66.56 19.78
C THR A 318 -39.32 65.52 19.91
N THR A 319 -38.96 64.30 20.33
CA THR A 319 -39.85 63.19 20.75
C THR A 319 -40.74 62.58 19.67
N SER A 320 -40.18 61.68 18.86
CA SER A 320 -40.65 60.28 18.66
C SER A 320 -40.02 59.73 17.37
N GLU A 321 -39.31 58.62 17.50
CA GLU A 321 -38.76 57.79 16.40
C GLU A 321 -37.72 58.45 15.48
N ALA A 322 -36.60 58.90 16.07
CA ALA A 322 -35.33 58.82 15.37
C ALA A 322 -34.94 57.33 15.27
N ILE A 323 -35.26 56.69 14.14
CA ILE A 323 -34.68 55.38 13.80
C ILE A 323 -33.16 55.62 13.70
N PRO A 324 -32.36 55.05 14.60
CA PRO A 324 -31.06 55.60 14.97
C PRO A 324 -30.02 55.33 13.87
N ALA A 325 -29.05 56.22 13.75
CA ALA A 325 -27.82 55.98 12.99
C ALA A 325 -27.11 54.68 13.41
N GLU A 326 -27.37 54.16 14.61
CA GLU A 326 -26.92 52.84 15.06
C GLU A 326 -27.49 51.68 14.23
N ASP A 327 -28.74 51.75 13.78
CA ASP A 327 -29.32 50.75 12.88
C ASP A 327 -28.64 50.82 11.50
N SER A 328 -28.19 52.00 11.07
CA SER A 328 -27.42 52.16 9.82
C SER A 328 -26.02 51.53 9.91
N GLU A 329 -25.33 51.68 11.04
CA GLU A 329 -24.03 51.04 11.26
C GLU A 329 -24.16 49.52 11.48
N GLN A 330 -25.18 49.10 12.23
CA GLN A 330 -25.49 47.68 12.42
C GLN A 330 -25.90 47.02 11.12
N THR A 331 -26.71 47.68 10.28
CA THR A 331 -27.05 47.16 8.94
C THR A 331 -25.83 47.13 8.02
N ALA A 332 -24.91 48.10 8.10
CA ALA A 332 -23.64 48.04 7.37
C ALA A 332 -22.77 46.85 7.83
N LYS A 333 -22.69 46.59 9.14
CA LYS A 333 -21.99 45.41 9.71
C LYS A 333 -22.67 44.10 9.31
N ILE A 334 -24.01 44.04 9.32
CA ILE A 334 -24.78 42.88 8.89
C ILE A 334 -24.58 42.62 7.40
N ASN A 335 -24.60 43.66 6.56
CA ASN A 335 -24.33 43.54 5.13
C ASN A 335 -22.89 43.10 4.87
N ALA A 336 -21.92 43.58 5.66
CA ALA A 336 -20.54 43.10 5.60
C ALA A 336 -20.44 41.62 5.98
N LEU A 337 -21.11 41.19 7.06
CA LEU A 337 -21.16 39.78 7.48
C LEU A 337 -21.86 38.90 6.43
N TYR A 338 -22.95 39.40 5.85
CA TYR A 338 -23.66 38.73 4.77
C TYR A 338 -22.80 38.64 3.49
N GLY A 339 -21.91 39.61 3.26
CA GLY A 339 -20.89 39.54 2.21
C GLY A 339 -19.79 38.51 2.49
N THR A 340 -19.42 38.29 3.76
CA THR A 340 -18.44 37.25 4.14
C THR A 340 -19.06 35.84 4.20
N LEU A 341 -20.37 35.73 4.41
CA LEU A 341 -21.06 34.45 4.59
C LEU A 341 -20.89 33.49 3.39
N PRO A 342 -21.01 33.93 2.12
CA PRO A 342 -20.73 33.08 0.96
C PRO A 342 -19.34 32.46 0.98
N THR A 343 -18.32 33.21 1.41
CA THR A 343 -16.94 32.68 1.49
C THR A 343 -16.82 31.59 2.55
N ILE A 344 -17.49 31.76 3.70
CA ILE A 344 -17.51 30.77 4.77
C ILE A 344 -18.36 29.55 4.38
N GLU A 345 -19.49 29.77 3.72
CA GLU A 345 -20.38 28.70 3.23
C GLU A 345 -19.66 27.83 2.18
N ASN A 346 -18.81 28.43 1.34
CA ASN A 346 -17.98 27.70 0.39
C ASN A 346 -16.83 26.91 1.05
N LEU A 347 -16.25 27.42 2.14
CA LEU A 347 -15.15 26.76 2.86
C LEU A 347 -15.63 25.71 3.87
N SER A 348 -16.86 25.85 4.39
CA SER A 348 -17.49 24.91 5.33
C SER A 348 -17.50 23.44 4.85
N PRO A 349 -17.92 23.11 3.61
CA PRO A 349 -17.93 21.73 3.14
C PRO A 349 -16.52 21.15 2.89
N LEU A 350 -15.49 22.00 2.82
CA LEU A 350 -14.10 21.56 2.65
C LEU A 350 -13.42 21.22 3.98
N LEU A 351 -13.97 21.66 5.11
CA LEU A 351 -13.36 21.44 6.42
C LEU A 351 -13.40 19.97 6.87
N PRO A 352 -14.52 19.21 6.73
CA PRO A 352 -14.53 17.78 7.04
C PRO A 352 -13.52 16.94 6.24
N PRO A 353 -13.43 17.03 4.89
CA PRO A 353 -12.46 16.23 4.14
C PRO A 353 -11.01 16.67 4.40
N LEU A 354 -10.75 17.95 4.68
CA LEU A 354 -9.42 18.39 5.12
C LEU A 354 -9.04 17.81 6.48
N LEU A 355 -9.99 17.73 7.42
CA LEU A 355 -9.77 17.12 8.73
C LEU A 355 -9.49 15.62 8.60
N ASP A 356 -10.22 14.91 7.73
CA ASP A 356 -10.01 13.50 7.47
C ASP A 356 -8.64 13.26 6.79
N ARG A 357 -8.26 14.11 5.84
CA ARG A 357 -6.91 14.08 5.24
C ARG A 357 -5.84 14.34 6.30
N LEU A 358 -6.00 15.35 7.16
CA LEU A 358 -5.06 15.64 8.25
C LEU A 358 -4.99 14.48 9.26
N ARG A 359 -6.07 13.77 9.53
CA ARG A 359 -6.06 12.55 10.37
C ARG A 359 -5.26 11.42 9.71
N SER A 360 -5.45 11.20 8.41
CA SER A 360 -4.64 10.21 7.67
C SER A 360 -3.15 10.59 7.61
N LEU A 361 -2.89 11.89 7.42
CA LEU A 361 -1.55 12.47 7.32
C LEU A 361 -0.86 12.56 8.69
N ARG A 362 -1.62 12.63 9.79
CA ARG A 362 -1.09 12.67 11.17
C ARG A 362 -0.24 11.44 11.47
N MET A 363 -0.64 10.26 11.01
CA MET A 363 0.15 9.04 11.19
C MET A 363 1.51 9.18 10.49
N ILE A 364 1.51 9.64 9.24
CA ILE A 364 2.75 9.86 8.47
C ILE A 364 3.62 10.94 9.11
N HIS A 365 3.03 12.03 9.63
CA HIS A 365 3.79 13.07 10.33
C HIS A 365 4.36 12.59 11.67
N ALA A 366 3.61 11.78 12.42
CA ALA A 366 4.11 11.17 13.65
C ALA A 366 5.27 10.21 13.36
N ASP A 367 5.13 9.37 12.32
CA ASP A 367 6.20 8.47 11.88
C ASP A 367 7.42 9.25 11.37
N ALA A 368 7.22 10.34 10.64
CA ALA A 368 8.30 11.20 10.17
C ALA A 368 9.03 11.89 11.33
N ALA A 369 8.31 12.35 12.36
CA ALA A 369 8.91 12.92 13.56
C ALA A 369 9.67 11.85 14.38
N ALA A 370 9.12 10.65 14.52
CA ALA A 370 9.83 9.54 15.14
C ALA A 370 11.09 9.17 14.35
N ALA A 371 11.02 9.15 13.01
CA ALA A 371 12.15 8.88 12.14
C ALA A 371 13.26 9.94 12.29
N SER A 372 12.92 11.24 12.30
CA SER A 372 13.90 12.29 12.55
C SER A 372 14.56 12.14 13.93
N ASP A 373 13.79 11.84 14.98
CA ASP A 373 14.35 11.62 16.31
C ASP A 373 15.24 10.37 16.36
N THR A 374 14.92 9.30 15.61
CA THR A 374 15.79 8.13 15.51
C THR A 374 17.07 8.43 14.74
N LEU A 375 17.00 9.28 13.72
CA LEU A 375 18.17 9.72 12.96
C LEU A 375 19.09 10.58 13.82
N ASP A 376 18.54 11.53 14.60
CA ASP A 376 19.32 12.33 15.55
C ASP A 376 19.98 11.44 16.63
N ARG A 377 19.30 10.39 17.10
CA ARG A 377 19.89 9.41 18.03
C ARG A 377 21.00 8.59 17.36
N LEU A 378 20.84 8.21 16.09
CA LEU A 378 21.87 7.50 15.35
C LEU A 378 23.08 8.40 15.08
N GLU A 379 22.87 9.67 14.75
CA GLU A 379 23.94 10.65 14.56
C GLU A 379 24.74 10.83 15.86
N LYS A 380 24.07 10.97 17.01
CA LYS A 380 24.74 11.03 18.32
C LYS A 380 25.58 9.78 18.59
N LYS A 381 25.04 8.59 18.35
CA LYS A 381 25.78 7.33 18.49
C LYS A 381 26.97 7.26 17.53
N GLN A 382 26.84 7.76 16.31
CA GLN A 382 27.95 7.83 15.36
C GLN A 382 29.06 8.77 15.84
N MET A 383 28.71 9.93 16.40
CA MET A 383 29.68 10.83 17.01
C MET A 383 30.37 10.20 18.23
N GLU A 384 29.62 9.51 19.09
CA GLU A 384 30.17 8.78 20.24
C GLU A 384 31.12 7.66 19.78
N MET A 385 30.71 6.81 18.84
CA MET A 385 31.57 5.75 18.27
C MET A 385 32.82 6.33 17.60
N ALA A 386 32.71 7.43 16.87
CA ALA A 386 33.87 8.10 16.28
C ALA A 386 34.84 8.62 17.35
N GLY A 387 34.30 9.20 18.44
CA GLY A 387 35.09 9.63 19.60
C GLY A 387 35.76 8.45 20.33
N GLU A 388 35.04 7.35 20.53
CA GLU A 388 35.60 6.12 21.09
C GLU A 388 36.73 5.59 20.21
N ILE A 389 36.51 5.45 18.90
CA ILE A 389 37.53 4.98 17.95
C ILE A 389 38.79 5.86 18.05
N GLN A 390 38.64 7.17 18.21
CA GLN A 390 39.77 8.08 18.40
C GLN A 390 40.51 7.77 19.72
N GLN A 391 39.79 7.56 20.82
CA GLN A 391 40.38 7.15 22.10
C GLN A 391 41.09 5.79 21.99
N TRP A 392 40.52 4.82 21.26
CA TRP A 392 41.15 3.52 20.98
C TRP A 392 42.44 3.68 20.17
N ARG A 393 42.48 4.59 19.18
CA ARG A 393 43.70 4.90 18.42
C ARG A 393 44.78 5.51 19.30
N GLU A 394 44.44 6.49 20.12
CA GLU A 394 45.37 7.10 21.07
C GLU A 394 45.87 6.09 22.12
N GLY A 395 44.98 5.21 22.59
CA GLY A 395 45.33 4.12 23.50
C GLY A 395 46.30 3.14 22.86
N LEU A 396 46.06 2.74 21.60
CA LEU A 396 46.94 1.87 20.84
C LEU A 396 48.30 2.51 20.58
N GLU A 397 48.34 3.81 20.24
CA GLU A 397 49.59 4.56 20.06
C GLU A 397 50.41 4.62 21.37
N LYS A 398 49.74 4.82 22.52
CA LYS A 398 50.40 4.76 23.84
C LYS A 398 50.98 3.37 24.11
N VAL A 399 50.23 2.31 23.79
CA VAL A 399 50.71 0.92 23.93
C VAL A 399 51.88 0.63 22.99
N GLU A 400 51.80 1.06 21.73
CA GLU A 400 52.88 0.92 20.75
C GLU A 400 54.16 1.61 21.24
N ASN A 401 54.04 2.84 21.73
CA ASN A 401 55.17 3.58 22.30
C ASN A 401 55.73 2.91 23.55
N ALA A 402 54.88 2.34 24.42
CA ALA A 402 55.31 1.59 25.60
C ALA A 402 56.05 0.30 25.23
N VAL A 403 55.57 -0.44 24.22
CA VAL A 403 56.24 -1.64 23.68
C VAL A 403 57.59 -1.28 23.08
N ARG A 404 57.65 -0.22 22.25
CA ARG A 404 58.91 0.26 21.66
C ARG A 404 59.92 0.69 22.75
N ALA A 405 59.45 1.33 23.82
CA ALA A 405 60.29 1.67 24.96
C ALA A 405 60.75 0.44 25.76
N GLY A 406 59.90 -0.59 25.88
CA GLY A 406 60.24 -1.89 26.48
C GLY A 406 61.32 -2.61 25.68
N ASP A 407 61.13 -2.76 24.38
CA ASP A 407 62.11 -3.38 23.47
C ASP A 407 63.46 -2.64 23.50
N ALA A 408 63.45 -1.31 23.61
CA ALA A 408 64.67 -0.52 23.73
C ALA A 408 65.40 -0.73 25.08
N ARG A 409 64.65 -0.97 26.17
CA ARG A 409 65.23 -1.33 27.48
C ARG A 409 65.81 -2.74 27.46
N ASP A 410 65.15 -3.67 26.80
CA ASP A 410 65.63 -5.05 26.65
C ASP A 410 66.84 -5.15 25.71
N CYS A 411 67.00 -4.20 24.78
CA CYS A 411 68.20 -4.06 23.96
C CYS A 411 69.38 -3.33 24.65
N ALA A 412 69.22 -2.82 25.88
CA ALA A 412 70.35 -2.32 26.66
C ALA A 412 71.22 -3.50 27.14
N PRO A 413 72.55 -3.51 26.91
CA PRO A 413 73.34 -4.73 27.04
C PRO A 413 73.38 -5.23 28.49
N ALA A 414 72.87 -6.45 28.68
CA ALA A 414 72.98 -7.27 29.88
C ALA A 414 74.45 -7.40 30.31
N ARG A 415 74.88 -6.53 31.24
CA ARG A 415 76.22 -6.56 31.82
C ARG A 415 76.18 -6.48 33.33
N SER A 416 75.35 -7.32 33.96
CA SER A 416 75.49 -7.62 35.40
C SER A 416 74.90 -9.00 35.77
N LEU A 417 75.72 -10.01 35.49
CA LEU A 417 75.98 -11.23 36.28
C LEU A 417 74.86 -11.93 37.06
N LEU A 418 74.61 -13.16 36.60
CA LEU A 418 74.29 -14.35 37.39
C LEU A 418 74.85 -14.33 38.82
N LYS A 419 73.97 -14.54 39.79
CA LYS A 419 74.28 -15.30 41.01
C LYS A 419 73.00 -16.00 41.50
N LEU A 420 72.98 -17.32 41.30
CA LEU A 420 72.56 -18.41 42.22
C LEU A 420 71.36 -18.14 43.16
N ARG A 421 70.45 -19.03 43.52
CA ARG A 421 70.16 -20.46 43.27
C ARG A 421 69.01 -20.78 44.25
N ASN A 422 67.95 -21.41 43.74
CA ASN A 422 66.99 -22.31 44.41
C ASN A 422 65.79 -21.81 45.28
N PRO A 423 64.72 -22.66 45.33
CA PRO A 423 63.34 -22.23 45.56
C PRO A 423 62.72 -22.80 46.85
N ARG A 424 61.59 -22.23 47.29
CA ARG A 424 60.35 -22.95 47.68
C ARG A 424 59.28 -21.99 48.24
N ARG A 425 58.10 -22.08 47.60
CA ARG A 425 56.71 -21.89 48.06
C ARG A 425 56.43 -21.12 49.37
N GLY A 426 55.45 -20.22 49.28
CA GLY A 426 54.39 -20.14 50.30
C GLY A 426 53.92 -18.73 50.66
N ASN A 427 52.93 -18.25 49.91
CA ASN A 427 51.83 -17.36 50.32
C ASN A 427 52.13 -16.15 51.22
N PHE A 428 52.18 -14.97 50.61
CA PHE A 428 51.62 -13.74 51.21
C PHE A 428 51.12 -12.83 50.07
N PHE A 429 49.79 -12.73 49.96
CA PHE A 429 49.12 -11.73 49.12
C PHE A 429 49.31 -10.35 49.76
N PRO A 430 49.47 -9.30 48.94
CA PRO A 430 48.74 -8.08 49.17
C PRO A 430 47.85 -7.71 47.97
N SER A 431 46.64 -7.33 48.35
CA SER A 431 45.53 -6.82 47.56
C SER A 431 45.91 -5.68 46.61
N THR A 432 45.56 -5.85 45.34
CA THR A 432 45.27 -4.74 44.42
C THR A 432 43.75 -4.67 44.21
N PRO A 433 43.12 -3.49 44.20
CA PRO A 433 41.71 -3.36 43.84
C PRO A 433 41.54 -3.60 42.34
N GLN A 434 40.81 -4.66 41.99
CA GLN A 434 40.29 -4.86 40.64
C GLN A 434 39.04 -3.98 40.48
N HIS A 435 39.13 -2.96 39.63
CA HIS A 435 37.96 -2.42 38.97
C HIS A 435 37.48 -3.43 37.92
N PRO A 436 36.22 -3.86 37.91
CA PRO A 436 35.70 -4.66 36.82
C PRO A 436 35.51 -3.78 35.58
N VAL A 437 36.20 -4.17 34.51
CA VAL A 437 35.87 -3.78 33.14
C VAL A 437 34.47 -4.31 32.86
N MET A 438 33.48 -3.41 32.90
CA MET A 438 32.12 -3.70 32.43
C MET A 438 32.15 -3.77 30.91
N HIS A 439 32.25 -4.98 30.39
CA HIS A 439 31.78 -5.32 29.06
C HIS A 439 30.27 -5.04 29.01
N ILE A 440 29.89 -3.93 28.37
CA ILE A 440 28.51 -3.68 27.93
C ILE A 440 28.27 -4.58 26.71
N ILE A 441 27.92 -5.82 27.00
CA ILE A 441 27.32 -6.76 26.07
C ILE A 441 25.80 -6.62 26.23
N TYR A 442 25.11 -6.36 25.12
CA TYR A 442 23.68 -6.57 24.87
C TYR A 442 22.70 -6.25 26.02
N LEU A 443 21.95 -5.16 25.83
CA LEU A 443 20.73 -4.87 26.59
C LEU A 443 19.60 -5.83 26.13
N VAL A 444 19.74 -7.10 26.51
CA VAL A 444 18.61 -7.99 26.76
C VAL A 444 18.25 -7.73 28.22
N THR A 445 17.01 -7.32 28.48
CA THR A 445 16.48 -7.15 29.84
C THR A 445 16.51 -8.49 30.57
N MET A 446 17.63 -8.83 31.22
CA MET A 446 17.69 -9.99 32.10
C MET A 446 17.10 -9.61 33.44
N SER A 447 15.95 -10.20 33.78
CA SER A 447 15.40 -10.15 35.12
C SER A 447 16.37 -10.85 36.11
N PRO A 448 16.47 -10.42 37.37
CA PRO A 448 17.35 -11.05 38.35
C PRO A 448 16.92 -12.50 38.60
N LYS A 449 17.84 -13.47 38.48
CA LYS A 449 17.53 -14.91 38.62
C LYS A 449 16.84 -15.22 39.98
N PRO A 450 15.70 -15.94 40.00
CA PRO A 450 14.99 -16.23 41.25
C PRO A 450 15.80 -17.18 42.15
N PRO A 451 15.59 -17.12 43.47
CA PRO A 451 16.10 -18.14 44.39
C PRO A 451 15.47 -19.51 44.10
N PRO A 452 16.13 -20.63 44.47
CA PRO A 452 15.60 -21.96 44.20
C PRO A 452 14.22 -22.15 44.84
N GLY A 453 13.33 -22.83 44.12
CA GLY A 453 11.92 -23.02 44.46
C GLY A 453 11.02 -21.79 44.29
N HIS A 454 11.48 -20.73 43.61
CA HIS A 454 10.68 -19.52 43.34
C HIS A 454 10.58 -19.22 41.84
N PHE A 455 9.54 -18.49 41.47
CA PHE A 455 9.35 -17.88 40.14
C PHE A 455 9.40 -16.36 40.27
N ASN A 456 9.74 -15.67 39.19
CA ASN A 456 9.78 -14.21 39.16
C ASN A 456 8.45 -13.67 38.65
N ILE A 457 7.88 -12.71 39.37
CA ILE A 457 6.78 -11.89 38.89
C ILE A 457 7.26 -10.48 38.53
N LEU A 458 6.92 -10.02 37.33
CA LEU A 458 7.26 -8.73 36.75
C LEU A 458 6.02 -7.85 36.71
N TYR A 459 6.11 -6.66 37.32
CA TYR A 459 5.01 -5.70 37.35
C TYR A 459 5.31 -4.54 36.39
N PHE A 460 4.44 -4.33 35.41
CA PHE A 460 4.57 -3.22 34.45
C PHE A 460 3.58 -2.08 34.74
N ALA A 461 3.98 -0.84 34.42
CA ALA A 461 3.16 0.37 34.45
C ALA A 461 2.29 0.53 35.72
N ALA A 462 0.96 0.44 35.60
CA ALA A 462 0.02 0.58 36.70
C ALA A 462 0.26 -0.47 37.81
N ALA A 463 0.63 -1.70 37.43
CA ALA A 463 0.97 -2.75 38.39
C ALA A 463 2.23 -2.42 39.18
N GLY A 464 3.28 -1.92 38.51
CA GLY A 464 4.52 -1.50 39.18
C GLY A 464 4.32 -0.27 40.07
N SER A 465 3.43 0.63 39.67
CA SER A 465 3.04 1.81 40.46
C SER A 465 2.24 1.43 41.72
N TYR A 466 1.40 0.40 41.63
CA TYR A 466 0.59 -0.09 42.76
C TYR A 466 1.41 -0.89 43.78
N THR A 467 2.30 -1.76 43.31
CA THR A 467 3.13 -2.62 44.18
C THR A 467 4.41 -1.94 44.65
N SER A 468 4.79 -0.81 44.04
CA SER A 468 6.07 -0.10 44.23
C SER A 468 7.32 -0.95 43.94
N LYS A 469 7.15 -2.07 43.22
CA LYS A 469 8.20 -3.02 42.85
C LYS A 469 8.09 -3.38 41.38
N ASN A 470 9.22 -3.56 40.71
CA ASN A 470 9.26 -4.00 39.30
C ASN A 470 9.42 -5.52 39.16
N VAL A 471 10.07 -6.16 40.14
CA VAL A 471 10.32 -7.61 40.17
C VAL A 471 10.12 -8.13 41.60
N GLU A 472 9.43 -9.25 41.77
CA GLU A 472 9.27 -9.95 43.04
C GLU A 472 9.39 -11.46 42.85
N ALA A 473 10.01 -12.18 43.79
CA ALA A 473 10.11 -13.64 43.74
C ALA A 473 9.01 -14.28 44.61
N LEU A 474 8.21 -15.17 44.02
CA LEU A 474 7.10 -15.87 44.68
C LEU A 474 7.35 -17.39 44.69
N PRO A 475 6.85 -18.13 45.70
CA PRO A 475 7.10 -19.57 45.82
C PRO A 475 6.42 -20.37 44.69
N ALA A 476 7.15 -21.31 44.08
CA ALA A 476 6.66 -22.29 43.12
C ALA A 476 6.56 -23.69 43.78
N PRO A 477 5.68 -24.60 43.31
CA PRO A 477 4.75 -24.44 42.20
C PRO A 477 3.43 -23.76 42.62
N LEU A 478 2.93 -22.85 41.78
CA LEU A 478 1.66 -22.15 42.00
C LEU A 478 0.73 -22.32 40.80
N PRO A 479 -0.51 -22.82 40.97
CA PRO A 479 -1.49 -22.84 39.89
C PRO A 479 -1.94 -21.42 39.56
N LEU A 480 -2.11 -21.11 38.27
CA LEU A 480 -2.39 -19.76 37.78
C LEU A 480 -3.64 -19.14 38.43
N LYS A 481 -4.67 -19.95 38.71
CA LYS A 481 -5.90 -19.50 39.39
C LYS A 481 -5.65 -18.93 40.79
N LYS A 482 -4.62 -19.40 41.49
CA LYS A 482 -4.24 -18.92 42.83
C LYS A 482 -3.29 -17.71 42.78
N LEU A 483 -2.82 -17.32 41.60
CA LEU A 483 -1.92 -16.16 41.46
C LEU A 483 -2.63 -14.86 41.86
N PHE A 484 -3.84 -14.63 41.37
CA PHE A 484 -4.59 -13.43 41.74
C PHE A 484 -4.94 -13.39 43.22
N SER A 485 -5.35 -14.52 43.82
CA SER A 485 -5.65 -14.56 45.26
C SER A 485 -4.41 -14.30 46.12
N THR A 486 -3.26 -14.84 45.74
CA THR A 486 -1.99 -14.62 46.49
C THR A 486 -1.46 -13.20 46.34
N LEU A 487 -1.72 -12.53 45.22
CA LEU A 487 -1.39 -11.11 45.03
C LEU A 487 -2.32 -10.19 45.81
N GLU A 488 -3.61 -10.53 45.92
CA GLU A 488 -4.60 -9.78 46.71
C GLU A 488 -4.35 -9.87 48.22
N GLU A 489 -3.91 -11.03 48.70
CA GLU A 489 -3.48 -11.20 50.10
C GLU A 489 -2.26 -10.33 50.44
N ARG A 490 -1.37 -10.12 49.47
CA ARG A 490 -0.13 -9.34 49.62
C ARG A 490 -0.36 -7.84 49.40
N TYR A 491 -1.20 -7.48 48.43
CA TYR A 491 -1.53 -6.12 48.05
C TYR A 491 -3.06 -5.99 47.97
N LYS A 492 -3.67 -5.57 49.09
CA LYS A 492 -5.13 -5.41 49.17
C LYS A 492 -5.63 -4.43 48.10
N GLY A 493 -6.66 -4.80 47.36
CA GLY A 493 -7.32 -4.01 46.32
C GLY A 493 -6.64 -4.05 44.95
N ILE A 494 -5.59 -4.86 44.75
CA ILE A 494 -4.87 -4.91 43.47
C ILE A 494 -5.68 -5.62 42.38
N GLN A 495 -6.56 -6.57 42.75
CA GLN A 495 -7.38 -7.30 41.78
C GLN A 495 -8.28 -6.36 40.99
N ALA A 496 -9.16 -5.64 41.68
CA ALA A 496 -10.14 -4.74 41.07
C ALA A 496 -9.50 -3.54 40.35
N SER A 497 -8.33 -3.08 40.80
CA SER A 497 -7.69 -1.88 40.26
C SER A 497 -6.78 -2.15 39.07
N VAL A 498 -6.11 -3.31 39.04
CA VAL A 498 -5.07 -3.60 38.04
C VAL A 498 -5.27 -4.98 37.41
N LEU A 499 -5.45 -6.04 38.22
CA LEU A 499 -5.37 -7.41 37.68
C LEU A 499 -6.54 -7.75 36.74
N ASP A 500 -7.77 -7.32 37.05
CA ASP A 500 -8.98 -7.59 36.24
C ASP A 500 -8.90 -7.00 34.83
N HIS A 501 -8.08 -5.97 34.64
CA HIS A 501 -7.90 -5.30 33.35
C HIS A 501 -6.56 -5.66 32.69
N SER A 502 -5.75 -6.52 33.32
CA SER A 502 -4.39 -6.86 32.88
C SER A 502 -4.32 -8.23 32.22
N LEU A 503 -3.41 -8.36 31.25
CA LEU A 503 -3.05 -9.63 30.66
C LEU A 503 -1.84 -10.23 31.37
N ILE A 504 -1.78 -11.55 31.45
CA ILE A 504 -0.63 -12.27 32.03
C ILE A 504 0.18 -12.93 30.92
N THR A 505 1.50 -12.86 31.03
CA THR A 505 2.40 -13.70 30.24
C THR A 505 3.27 -14.58 31.12
N ILE A 506 3.44 -15.85 30.78
CA ILE A 506 4.42 -16.76 31.38
C ILE A 506 5.50 -17.02 30.33
N ASN A 507 6.76 -16.72 30.64
CA ASN A 507 7.91 -16.86 29.72
C ASN A 507 7.63 -16.22 28.33
N LEU A 508 7.05 -15.01 28.32
CA LEU A 508 6.64 -14.24 27.13
C LEU A 508 5.44 -14.80 26.34
N VAL A 509 4.75 -15.82 26.85
CA VAL A 509 3.53 -16.40 26.25
C VAL A 509 2.30 -15.88 27.00
N TYR A 510 1.35 -15.28 26.29
CA TYR A 510 0.08 -14.82 26.87
C TYR A 510 -0.76 -16.01 27.34
N VAL A 511 -1.23 -15.94 28.59
CA VAL A 511 -2.07 -16.98 29.20
C VAL A 511 -3.33 -16.33 29.76
N ASP A 512 -4.47 -16.79 29.27
CA ASP A 512 -5.79 -16.35 29.72
C ASP A 512 -6.18 -17.07 31.02
N VAL A 513 -6.62 -16.29 32.01
CA VAL A 513 -6.97 -16.80 33.35
C VAL A 513 -8.40 -17.39 33.39
N ASP A 514 -9.25 -17.01 32.43
CA ASP A 514 -10.71 -17.29 32.43
C ASP A 514 -11.14 -18.45 31.51
N TYR A 515 -10.24 -19.34 31.10
CA TYR A 515 -10.53 -20.46 30.18
C TYR A 515 -11.36 -21.58 30.87
N GLU A 516 -12.64 -21.34 31.12
CA GLU A 516 -13.61 -22.32 31.65
C GLU A 516 -14.72 -22.72 30.65
N ALA A 517 -14.48 -22.64 29.34
CA ALA A 517 -15.52 -22.93 28.34
C ALA A 517 -15.41 -24.29 27.61
N SER A 518 -14.42 -25.15 27.90
CA SER A 518 -14.37 -26.47 27.26
C SER A 518 -13.61 -27.54 28.06
N GLY A 519 -14.30 -28.22 28.97
CA GLY A 519 -14.31 -29.68 29.15
C GLY A 519 -13.04 -30.51 29.40
N ASN A 520 -11.83 -29.99 29.28
CA ASN A 520 -10.56 -30.66 29.60
C ASN A 520 -9.48 -29.58 29.75
N ALA A 521 -9.34 -29.02 30.94
CA ALA A 521 -8.31 -28.02 31.22
C ALA A 521 -7.21 -28.65 32.07
N GLU A 522 -6.05 -28.90 31.48
CA GLU A 522 -4.82 -29.04 32.25
C GLU A 522 -4.61 -27.72 33.00
N GLU A 523 -4.59 -27.78 34.34
CA GLU A 523 -4.37 -26.60 35.17
C GLU A 523 -2.97 -26.06 34.89
N VAL A 524 -2.85 -24.86 34.31
CA VAL A 524 -1.55 -24.25 34.04
C VAL A 524 -0.86 -23.95 35.38
N VAL A 525 0.22 -24.66 35.67
CA VAL A 525 1.03 -24.52 36.89
C VAL A 525 2.31 -23.77 36.56
N ILE A 526 2.61 -22.73 37.35
CA ILE A 526 3.86 -21.97 37.29
C ILE A 526 4.95 -22.77 38.00
N VAL A 527 6.05 -23.04 37.30
CA VAL A 527 7.17 -23.87 37.76
C VAL A 527 8.32 -22.97 38.27
N GLU A 528 9.26 -23.57 39.01
CA GLU A 528 10.48 -22.90 39.44
C GLU A 528 11.25 -22.31 38.25
N GLY A 529 11.66 -21.04 38.37
CA GLY A 529 12.43 -20.33 37.34
C GLY A 529 11.59 -19.64 36.26
N ASP A 530 10.26 -19.80 36.28
CA ASP A 530 9.39 -19.12 35.33
C ASP A 530 9.35 -17.59 35.56
N GLU A 531 9.23 -16.85 34.46
CA GLU A 531 9.01 -15.40 34.46
C GLU A 531 7.55 -15.10 34.13
N VAL A 532 6.80 -14.61 35.13
CA VAL A 532 5.41 -14.20 35.00
C VAL A 532 5.33 -12.69 34.92
N ALA A 533 4.66 -12.12 33.93
CA ALA A 533 4.53 -10.68 33.77
C ALA A 533 3.07 -10.25 33.76
N ILE A 534 2.77 -9.18 34.52
CA ILE A 534 1.46 -8.52 34.56
C ILE A 534 1.51 -7.31 33.64
N ILE A 535 0.71 -7.34 32.57
CA ILE A 535 0.65 -6.34 31.51
C ILE A 535 -0.68 -5.60 31.60
N PRO A 536 -0.76 -4.48 32.35
CA PRO A 536 -1.93 -3.62 32.32
C PRO A 536 -2.08 -2.93 30.94
N PRO A 537 -3.29 -2.45 30.59
CA PRO A 537 -3.54 -1.84 29.30
C PRO A 537 -2.70 -0.58 29.16
N VAL A 538 -1.91 -0.50 28.09
CA VAL A 538 -1.02 0.64 27.83
C VAL A 538 -1.83 1.82 27.32
N SER A 539 -1.78 2.97 28.01
CA SER A 539 -2.18 4.23 27.38
C SER A 539 -1.06 4.60 26.41
N SER A 540 -1.28 4.36 25.12
CA SER A 540 -0.44 4.90 24.06
C SER A 540 -0.49 6.43 24.13
N GLY A 541 0.53 7.02 24.74
CA GLY A 541 0.81 8.46 24.74
C GLY A 541 1.68 8.82 23.56
#